data_AF-A0A9J7GBX4-F1
#
_entry.id   AF-A0A9J7GBX4-F1
#
_cell.length_a   1.000
_cell.length_b   1.000
_cell.length_c   1.000
_cell.angle_alpha   90.00
_cell.angle_beta   90.00
_cell.angle_gamma   90.00
#
_symmetry.space_group_name_H-M   'P 1'
#
loop_
_entity.id
_entity.type
_entity.pdbx_description
1 polymer ?
#
loop_
_entity_poly.entity_id
_entity_poly.type
_entity_poly.pdbx_seq_one_letter_code
_entity_poly.pdbx_strand_id
1 'polypeptide(L)'
;MAQKPKVDPHVGRLGYLQALVTEFQETESQDAKQQVLANLANFAYDPSNYQYLRQLQVLDLFLDSLSEENETLVKFAIAGPLLLHLLDWVRLHVCEVDSLSADVLGSENPSKHESFWNLVTVLVLQGRLDEARQMLSKEADANPSCASMCRILGDLMRTMPILSPGNTQTLTELELKWQHWREECERHLQDSTFAASPRLEALCKIMLGDEATLLEHKELLSNWYHFLVTRLLYSNPTVKPIDLHFYAQSSLDMFLGGESSPEPLDNILMAAFEFDIHQVIKECRPGSRCLHPLSHLTSS
;
A
#
# COMPACT_ATOMS: atom_id res chain seq x y z
N MET A 1 -26.28 24.24 -19.77
CA MET A 1 -25.44 24.65 -18.61
C MET A 1 -26.01 23.96 -17.39
N ALA A 2 -25.36 22.89 -16.92
CA ALA A 2 -25.78 22.18 -15.71
C ALA A 2 -25.48 23.07 -14.48
N GLN A 3 -26.45 23.22 -13.59
CA GLN A 3 -26.30 23.99 -12.35
C GLN A 3 -25.33 23.26 -11.42
N LYS A 4 -24.34 23.97 -10.86
CA LYS A 4 -23.53 23.48 -9.74
C LYS A 4 -24.46 23.10 -8.57
N PRO A 5 -24.22 21.96 -7.90
CA PRO A 5 -25.01 21.60 -6.73
C PRO A 5 -24.87 22.68 -5.65
N LYS A 6 -26.00 23.20 -5.17
CA LYS A 6 -26.06 24.09 -4.01
C LYS A 6 -25.90 23.23 -2.76
N VAL A 7 -24.66 23.01 -2.34
CA VAL A 7 -24.39 22.35 -1.07
C VAL A 7 -24.41 23.41 0.04
N ASP A 8 -25.24 23.18 1.04
CA ASP A 8 -25.39 24.05 2.22
C ASP A 8 -24.06 24.06 3.01
N PRO A 9 -23.48 25.24 3.32
CA PRO A 9 -22.18 25.35 4.01
C PRO A 9 -22.10 24.68 5.38
N HIS A 10 -23.25 24.28 5.97
CA HIS A 10 -23.32 23.75 7.32
C HIS A 10 -23.20 22.22 7.48
N VAL A 11 -23.04 21.45 6.40
CA VAL A 11 -23.21 19.98 6.43
C VAL A 11 -21.95 19.20 6.90
N GLY A 12 -20.81 19.88 7.09
CA GLY A 12 -19.56 19.23 7.51
C GLY A 12 -18.98 18.27 6.44
N ARG A 13 -17.77 17.77 6.66
CA ARG A 13 -17.00 17.02 5.65
C ARG A 13 -17.64 15.68 5.27
N LEU A 14 -18.12 14.93 6.27
CA LEU A 14 -18.82 13.66 6.04
C LEU A 14 -20.10 13.85 5.22
N GLY A 15 -20.94 14.82 5.57
CA GLY A 15 -22.21 15.01 4.87
C GLY A 15 -22.02 15.59 3.45
N TYR A 16 -20.94 16.34 3.19
CA TYR A 16 -20.57 16.73 1.82
C TYR A 16 -20.21 15.52 0.96
N LEU A 17 -19.38 14.59 1.49
CA LEU A 17 -19.03 13.36 0.79
C LEU A 17 -20.25 12.45 0.59
N GLN A 18 -21.15 12.39 1.57
CA GLN A 18 -22.39 11.64 1.45
C GLN A 18 -23.30 12.20 0.35
N ALA A 19 -23.40 13.53 0.23
CA ALA A 19 -24.17 14.17 -0.84
C ALA A 19 -23.62 13.82 -2.24
N LEU A 20 -22.30 13.72 -2.39
CA LEU A 20 -21.69 13.26 -3.64
C LEU A 20 -22.03 11.80 -3.93
N VAL A 21 -21.95 10.90 -2.94
CA VAL A 21 -22.33 9.49 -3.12
C VAL A 21 -23.81 9.37 -3.53
N THR A 22 -24.70 10.10 -2.85
CA THR A 22 -26.12 10.14 -3.19
C THR A 22 -26.35 10.70 -4.60
N GLU A 23 -25.67 11.79 -4.98
CA GLU A 23 -25.76 12.36 -6.33
C GLU A 23 -25.34 11.35 -7.40
N PHE A 24 -24.26 10.58 -7.16
CA PHE A 24 -23.81 9.53 -8.08
C PHE A 24 -24.86 8.42 -8.27
N GLN A 25 -25.51 8.02 -7.18
CA GLN A 25 -26.50 6.94 -7.17
C GLN A 25 -27.85 7.35 -7.78
N GLU A 26 -28.25 8.61 -7.59
CA GLU A 26 -29.56 9.11 -8.03
C GLU A 26 -29.55 9.71 -9.44
N THR A 27 -28.39 10.17 -9.93
CA THR A 27 -28.33 10.84 -11.23
C THR A 27 -28.34 9.87 -12.41
N GLU A 28 -29.19 10.14 -13.39
CA GLU A 28 -29.19 9.44 -14.68
C GLU A 28 -28.19 10.06 -15.68
N SER A 29 -27.60 11.22 -15.35
CA SER A 29 -26.66 11.92 -16.23
C SER A 29 -25.25 11.33 -16.13
N GLN A 30 -24.75 10.81 -17.25
CA GLN A 30 -23.40 10.26 -17.37
C GLN A 30 -22.30 11.31 -17.10
N ASP A 31 -22.48 12.55 -17.56
CA ASP A 31 -21.54 13.65 -17.28
C ASP A 31 -21.52 14.01 -15.78
N ALA A 32 -22.68 13.95 -15.11
CA ALA A 32 -22.76 14.19 -13.67
C ALA A 32 -22.08 13.06 -12.89
N LYS A 33 -22.32 11.80 -13.26
CA LYS A 33 -21.61 10.65 -12.69
C LYS A 33 -20.10 10.82 -12.83
N GLN A 34 -19.61 11.21 -14.01
CA GLN A 34 -18.17 11.43 -14.24
C GLN A 34 -17.60 12.52 -13.35
N GLN A 35 -18.30 13.64 -13.25
CA GLN A 35 -17.88 14.77 -12.42
C GLN A 35 -17.85 14.40 -10.93
N VAL A 36 -18.85 13.66 -10.46
CA VAL A 36 -18.95 13.22 -9.07
C VAL A 36 -17.87 12.18 -8.76
N LEU A 37 -17.66 11.20 -9.63
CA LEU A 37 -16.62 10.18 -9.45
C LEU A 37 -15.22 10.79 -9.47
N ALA A 38 -14.96 11.75 -10.36
CA ALA A 38 -13.71 12.51 -10.38
C ALA A 38 -13.51 13.33 -9.11
N ASN A 39 -14.58 13.93 -8.56
CA ASN A 39 -14.51 14.63 -7.28
C ASN A 39 -14.22 13.67 -6.13
N LEU A 40 -14.90 12.52 -6.05
CA LEU A 40 -14.65 11.49 -5.03
C LEU A 40 -13.21 10.95 -5.14
N ALA A 41 -12.72 10.72 -6.35
CA ALA A 41 -11.33 10.33 -6.59
C ALA A 41 -10.36 11.41 -6.09
N ASN A 42 -10.61 12.69 -6.39
CA ASN A 42 -9.84 13.82 -5.85
C ASN A 42 -9.87 13.88 -4.32
N PHE A 43 -11.01 13.60 -3.68
CA PHE A 43 -11.10 13.55 -2.21
C PHE A 43 -10.38 12.35 -1.59
N ALA A 44 -10.28 11.23 -2.33
CA ALA A 44 -9.54 10.05 -1.90
C ALA A 44 -8.03 10.27 -1.85
N TYR A 45 -7.50 11.32 -2.49
CA TYR A 45 -6.08 11.72 -2.34
C TYR A 45 -5.75 12.28 -0.95
N ASP A 46 -6.74 12.69 -0.15
CA ASP A 46 -6.54 13.21 1.21
C ASP A 46 -6.93 12.14 2.25
N PRO A 47 -5.97 11.51 2.95
CA PRO A 47 -6.16 10.47 3.96
C PRO A 47 -7.05 10.89 5.12
N SER A 48 -7.19 12.18 5.40
CA SER A 48 -8.13 12.65 6.43
C SER A 48 -9.59 12.35 6.06
N ASN A 49 -9.88 12.08 4.78
CA ASN A 49 -11.19 11.67 4.29
C ASN A 49 -11.42 10.16 4.37
N TYR A 50 -10.38 9.35 4.62
CA TYR A 50 -10.44 7.90 4.45
C TYR A 50 -11.51 7.24 5.33
N GLN A 51 -11.61 7.65 6.60
CA GLN A 51 -12.63 7.12 7.51
C GLN A 51 -14.05 7.40 6.99
N TYR A 52 -14.27 8.56 6.38
CA TYR A 52 -15.57 8.92 5.80
C TYR A 52 -15.83 8.17 4.49
N LEU A 53 -14.83 8.02 3.62
CA LEU A 53 -14.96 7.27 2.36
C LEU A 53 -15.22 5.78 2.61
N ARG A 54 -14.61 5.19 3.64
CA ARG A 54 -14.91 3.83 4.11
C ARG A 54 -16.33 3.73 4.65
N GLN A 55 -16.72 4.65 5.54
CA GLN A 55 -18.07 4.69 6.11
C GLN A 55 -19.16 4.81 5.04
N LEU A 56 -18.87 5.53 3.95
CA LEU A 56 -19.78 5.77 2.84
C LEU A 56 -19.65 4.75 1.70
N GLN A 57 -18.83 3.70 1.86
CA GLN A 57 -18.64 2.63 0.87
C GLN A 57 -18.23 3.15 -0.52
N VAL A 58 -17.42 4.21 -0.57
CA VAL A 58 -16.99 4.82 -1.84
C VAL A 58 -16.10 3.88 -2.65
N LEU A 59 -15.41 2.95 -1.98
CA LEU A 59 -14.65 1.88 -2.63
C LEU A 59 -15.54 0.95 -3.44
N ASP A 60 -16.68 0.52 -2.87
CA ASP A 60 -17.66 -0.30 -3.57
C ASP A 60 -18.22 0.47 -4.78
N LEU A 61 -18.45 1.78 -4.62
CA LEU A 61 -18.89 2.65 -5.71
C LEU A 61 -17.85 2.80 -6.82
N PHE A 62 -16.55 2.86 -6.49
CA PHE A 62 -15.49 2.81 -7.51
C PHE A 62 -15.47 1.47 -8.23
N LEU A 63 -15.58 0.36 -7.50
CA LEU A 63 -15.61 -1.00 -8.08
C LEU A 63 -16.85 -1.22 -8.96
N ASP A 64 -18.02 -0.75 -8.54
CA ASP A 64 -19.25 -0.77 -9.33
C ASP A 64 -19.10 0.09 -10.60
N SER A 65 -18.44 1.24 -10.49
CA SER A 65 -18.14 2.13 -11.62
C SER A 65 -17.15 1.53 -12.61
N LEU A 66 -16.36 0.52 -12.21
CA LEU A 66 -15.54 -0.26 -13.14
C LEU A 66 -16.41 -1.12 -14.07
N SER A 67 -17.66 -1.43 -13.70
CA SER A 67 -18.57 -2.24 -14.54
C SER A 67 -19.40 -1.41 -15.53
N GLU A 68 -19.24 -0.08 -15.54
CA GLU A 68 -19.94 0.83 -16.46
C GLU A 68 -19.27 0.84 -17.84
N GLU A 69 -20.06 0.94 -18.92
CA GLU A 69 -19.55 0.98 -20.31
C GLU A 69 -18.78 2.29 -20.64
N ASN A 70 -18.79 3.26 -19.74
CA ASN A 70 -18.24 4.58 -19.93
C ASN A 70 -16.74 4.63 -19.55
N GLU A 71 -15.86 4.57 -20.55
CA GLU A 71 -14.40 4.57 -20.39
C GLU A 71 -13.83 5.72 -19.55
N THR A 72 -14.52 6.86 -19.48
CA THR A 72 -14.08 8.01 -18.69
C THR A 72 -14.39 7.82 -17.20
N LEU A 73 -15.52 7.18 -16.85
CA LEU A 73 -15.84 6.79 -15.47
C LEU A 73 -14.83 5.77 -14.95
N VAL A 74 -14.55 4.77 -15.78
CA VAL A 74 -13.51 3.78 -15.56
C VAL A 74 -12.15 4.44 -15.29
N LYS A 75 -11.74 5.40 -16.13
CA LYS A 75 -10.46 6.13 -15.93
C LYS A 75 -10.42 6.88 -14.60
N PHE A 76 -11.51 7.49 -14.15
CA PHE A 76 -11.56 8.20 -12.87
C PHE A 76 -11.58 7.26 -11.66
N ALA A 77 -12.20 6.08 -11.78
CA ALA A 77 -12.16 5.04 -10.75
C ALA A 77 -10.74 4.50 -10.51
N ILE A 78 -9.90 4.51 -11.55
CA ILE A 78 -8.53 3.98 -11.49
C ILE A 78 -7.48 5.09 -11.24
N ALA A 79 -7.83 6.36 -11.49
CA ALA A 79 -6.94 7.52 -11.36
C ALA A 79 -6.80 8.07 -9.92
N GLY A 80 -6.75 7.20 -8.91
CA GLY A 80 -6.22 7.53 -7.57
C GLY A 80 -4.71 7.26 -7.46
N PRO A 81 -4.04 7.61 -6.35
CA PRO A 81 -2.68 7.15 -6.09
C PRO A 81 -2.72 5.66 -5.76
N LEU A 82 -2.80 4.85 -6.82
CA LEU A 82 -2.97 3.40 -6.79
C LEU A 82 -1.98 2.71 -5.83
N LEU A 83 -0.75 3.20 -5.72
CA LEU A 83 0.23 2.69 -4.76
C LEU A 83 -0.15 2.92 -3.29
N LEU A 84 -0.71 4.09 -2.94
CA LEU A 84 -1.17 4.35 -1.56
C LEU A 84 -2.37 3.45 -1.22
N HIS A 85 -3.29 3.24 -2.18
CA HIS A 85 -4.41 2.32 -2.02
C HIS A 85 -3.96 0.85 -1.92
N LEU A 86 -2.93 0.44 -2.67
CA LEU A 86 -2.34 -0.90 -2.59
C LEU A 86 -1.56 -1.10 -1.29
N LEU A 87 -0.83 -0.08 -0.82
CA LEU A 87 -0.16 -0.08 0.49
C LEU A 87 -1.15 -0.19 1.64
N ASP A 88 -2.24 0.58 1.60
CA ASP A 88 -3.29 0.49 2.60
C ASP A 88 -4.06 -0.83 2.50
N TRP A 89 -4.30 -1.35 1.30
CA TRP A 89 -4.89 -2.67 1.12
C TRP A 89 -4.01 -3.77 1.73
N VAL A 90 -2.70 -3.78 1.47
CA VAL A 90 -1.79 -4.76 2.11
C VAL A 90 -1.77 -4.59 3.63
N ARG A 91 -1.72 -3.35 4.15
CA ARG A 91 -1.75 -3.08 5.59
C ARG A 91 -3.04 -3.56 6.27
N LEU A 92 -4.18 -3.47 5.57
CA LEU A 92 -5.49 -3.88 6.07
C LEU A 92 -5.75 -5.39 5.95
N HIS A 93 -5.04 -6.09 5.04
CA HIS A 93 -5.28 -7.52 4.75
C HIS A 93 -4.21 -8.45 5.33
N VAL A 94 -3.13 -7.91 5.90
CA VAL A 94 -2.11 -8.68 6.64
C VAL A 94 -2.29 -8.41 8.14
N CYS A 95 -3.35 -8.99 8.72
CA CYS A 95 -3.82 -8.73 10.10
C CYS A 95 -2.98 -9.35 11.23
N GLU A 96 -1.84 -9.98 10.95
CA GLU A 96 -1.06 -10.67 11.99
C GLU A 96 0.04 -9.81 12.63
N VAL A 97 0.26 -8.59 12.12
CA VAL A 97 1.35 -7.73 12.62
C VAL A 97 1.00 -7.09 13.94
N ASP A 98 -0.26 -6.69 14.13
CA ASP A 98 -0.68 -6.05 15.37
C ASP A 98 -0.75 -7.05 16.53
N SER A 99 -1.12 -8.32 16.26
CA SER A 99 -1.05 -9.39 17.26
C SER A 99 0.40 -9.75 17.60
N LEU A 100 1.27 -9.87 16.59
CA LEU A 100 2.71 -10.09 16.80
C LEU A 100 3.38 -8.93 17.55
N SER A 101 2.98 -7.70 17.24
CA SER A 101 3.44 -6.49 17.93
C SER A 101 3.03 -6.51 19.39
N ALA A 102 1.75 -6.79 19.67
CA ALA A 102 1.25 -6.89 21.04
C ALA A 102 1.98 -7.98 21.86
N ASP A 103 2.26 -9.13 21.24
CA ASP A 103 2.99 -10.24 21.87
C ASP A 103 4.44 -9.85 22.23
N VAL A 104 5.21 -9.36 21.25
CA VAL A 104 6.61 -8.94 21.46
C VAL A 104 6.70 -7.80 22.48
N LEU A 105 5.83 -6.80 22.36
CA LEU A 105 5.81 -5.63 23.25
C LEU A 105 5.30 -5.94 24.65
N GLY A 106 4.45 -6.96 24.80
CA GLY A 106 3.95 -7.45 26.08
C GLY A 106 4.96 -8.29 26.86
N SER A 107 6.04 -8.75 26.22
CA SER A 107 7.10 -9.53 26.86
C SER A 107 7.94 -8.69 27.84
N GLU A 108 8.53 -9.34 28.85
CA GLU A 108 9.38 -8.68 29.86
C GLU A 108 10.61 -8.00 29.24
N ASN A 109 11.13 -8.56 28.13
CA ASN A 109 12.28 -8.02 27.43
C ASN A 109 12.10 -8.14 25.91
N PRO A 110 11.46 -7.13 25.27
CA PRO A 110 11.12 -7.18 23.85
C PRO A 110 12.32 -7.44 22.94
N SER A 111 13.49 -6.84 23.20
CA SER A 111 14.69 -7.01 22.35
C SER A 111 15.26 -8.43 22.38
N LYS A 112 14.93 -9.22 23.40
CA LYS A 112 15.31 -10.63 23.51
C LYS A 112 14.21 -11.59 23.06
N HIS A 113 13.05 -11.09 22.68
CA HIS A 113 11.95 -11.91 22.21
C HIS A 113 12.34 -12.64 20.92
N GLU A 114 11.97 -13.91 20.78
CA GLU A 114 12.34 -14.72 19.60
C GLU A 114 11.85 -14.11 18.29
N SER A 115 10.64 -13.55 18.32
CA SER A 115 10.00 -12.91 17.17
C SER A 115 10.36 -11.43 16.99
N PHE A 116 11.24 -10.86 17.81
CA PHE A 116 11.56 -9.42 17.75
C PHE A 116 12.00 -8.99 16.35
N TRP A 117 12.96 -9.70 15.77
CA TRP A 117 13.50 -9.33 14.45
C TRP A 117 12.53 -9.66 13.31
N ASN A 118 11.72 -10.71 13.45
CA ASN A 118 10.64 -10.98 12.49
C ASN A 118 9.64 -9.81 12.48
N LEU A 119 9.28 -9.29 13.65
CA LEU A 119 8.41 -8.11 13.77
C LEU A 119 9.07 -6.87 13.14
N VAL A 120 10.35 -6.58 13.43
CA VAL A 120 11.05 -5.44 12.79
C VAL A 120 11.03 -5.58 11.27
N THR A 121 11.36 -6.76 10.74
CA THR A 121 11.34 -7.01 9.30
C THR A 121 9.94 -6.83 8.72
N VAL A 122 8.91 -7.40 9.32
CA VAL A 122 7.51 -7.24 8.88
C VAL A 122 7.08 -5.78 8.87
N LEU A 123 7.43 -5.00 9.90
CA LEU A 123 7.14 -3.57 9.95
C LEU A 123 7.81 -2.82 8.79
N VAL A 124 9.04 -3.18 8.43
CA VAL A 124 9.71 -2.61 7.25
C VAL A 124 9.03 -3.06 5.96
N LEU A 125 8.71 -4.34 5.79
CA LEU A 125 8.03 -4.85 4.59
C LEU A 125 6.68 -4.15 4.34
N GLN A 126 5.95 -3.79 5.42
CA GLN A 126 4.69 -3.03 5.35
C GLN A 126 4.86 -1.50 5.22
N GLY A 127 6.10 -1.01 5.21
CA GLY A 127 6.41 0.42 5.21
C GLY A 127 6.03 1.15 6.50
N ARG A 128 5.82 0.44 7.63
CA ARG A 128 5.57 1.00 8.97
C ARG A 128 6.89 1.40 9.63
N LEU A 129 7.65 2.26 8.95
CA LEU A 129 9.02 2.59 9.31
C LEU A 129 9.17 3.30 10.66
N ASP A 130 8.17 4.08 11.07
CA ASP A 130 8.17 4.71 12.40
C ASP A 130 8.11 3.71 13.55
N GLU A 131 7.36 2.62 13.37
CA GLU A 131 7.27 1.54 14.36
C GLU A 131 8.52 0.66 14.32
N ALA A 132 9.03 0.33 13.14
CA ALA A 132 10.31 -0.36 13.00
C ALA A 132 11.44 0.43 13.70
N ARG A 133 11.48 1.75 13.52
CA ARG A 133 12.44 2.65 14.18
C ARG A 133 12.29 2.63 15.70
N GLN A 134 11.07 2.60 16.23
CA GLN A 134 10.85 2.47 17.67
C GLN A 134 11.38 1.14 18.21
N MET A 135 11.22 0.05 17.46
CA MET A 135 11.80 -1.24 17.84
C MET A 135 13.33 -1.21 17.81
N LEU A 136 13.94 -0.64 16.77
CA LEU A 136 15.40 -0.46 16.70
C LEU A 136 15.96 0.39 17.85
N SER A 137 15.21 1.38 18.33
CA SER A 137 15.62 2.15 19.52
C SER A 137 15.73 1.26 20.76
N LYS A 138 14.80 0.32 20.95
CA LYS A 138 14.84 -0.63 22.08
C LYS A 138 16.03 -1.58 21.99
N GLU A 139 16.38 -2.02 20.78
CA GLU A 139 17.59 -2.82 20.56
C GLU A 139 18.85 -2.00 20.84
N ALA A 140 18.90 -0.74 20.42
CA ALA A 140 20.03 0.15 20.68
C ALA A 140 20.26 0.38 22.18
N ASP A 141 19.18 0.47 22.97
CA ASP A 141 19.26 0.63 24.42
C ASP A 141 19.68 -0.68 25.13
N ALA A 142 19.22 -1.83 24.62
CA ALA A 142 19.55 -3.14 25.19
C ALA A 142 20.95 -3.64 24.81
N ASN A 143 21.46 -3.26 23.63
CA ASN A 143 22.70 -3.78 23.07
C ASN A 143 23.60 -2.63 22.55
N PRO A 144 24.53 -2.14 23.40
CA PRO A 144 25.42 -1.03 23.06
C PRO A 144 26.31 -1.29 21.82
N SER A 145 26.58 -2.56 21.50
CA SER A 145 27.45 -2.92 20.38
C SER A 145 26.84 -2.64 19.01
N CYS A 146 25.51 -2.70 18.90
CA CYS A 146 24.77 -2.39 17.67
C CYS A 146 24.03 -1.04 17.73
N ALA A 147 24.14 -0.30 18.84
CA ALA A 147 23.40 0.95 19.04
C ALA A 147 23.68 2.02 17.98
N SER A 148 24.93 2.17 17.53
CA SER A 148 25.27 3.11 16.46
C SER A 148 24.61 2.73 15.14
N MET A 149 24.70 1.46 14.74
CA MET A 149 24.07 0.93 13.53
C MET A 149 22.54 1.06 13.57
N CYS A 150 21.91 0.76 14.70
CA CYS A 150 20.47 0.91 14.89
C CYS A 150 20.01 2.37 14.74
N ARG A 151 20.80 3.32 15.25
CA ARG A 151 20.51 4.77 15.10
C ARG A 151 20.62 5.22 13.65
N ILE A 152 21.69 4.81 12.95
CA ILE A 152 21.88 5.13 11.53
C ILE A 152 20.70 4.60 10.71
N LEU A 153 20.37 3.31 10.85
CA LEU A 153 19.25 2.72 10.13
C LEU A 153 17.92 3.38 10.50
N GLY A 154 17.70 3.70 11.77
CA GLY A 154 16.54 4.43 12.24
C GLY A 154 16.43 5.86 11.66
N ASP A 155 17.56 6.52 11.42
CA ASP A 155 17.59 7.82 10.75
C ASP A 155 17.25 7.70 9.27
N LEU A 156 17.76 6.70 8.56
CA LEU A 156 17.36 6.39 7.18
C LEU A 156 15.86 6.12 7.07
N MET A 157 15.30 5.37 8.03
CA MET A 157 13.86 5.10 8.08
C MET A 157 13.04 6.38 8.26
N ARG A 158 13.50 7.30 9.12
CA ARG A 158 12.84 8.58 9.40
C ARG A 158 12.89 9.55 8.21
N THR A 159 13.95 9.50 7.41
CA THR A 159 14.15 10.40 6.28
C THR A 159 13.57 9.87 4.97
N MET A 160 13.02 8.65 4.96
CA MET A 160 12.38 8.08 3.78
C MET A 160 11.30 9.04 3.23
N PRO A 161 11.43 9.49 1.97
CA PRO A 161 10.44 10.38 1.38
C PRO A 161 9.10 9.69 1.16
N ILE A 162 8.02 10.29 1.68
CA ILE A 162 6.65 9.82 1.51
C ILE A 162 5.78 10.91 0.86
N LEU A 163 4.81 10.47 0.06
CA LEU A 163 3.77 11.36 -0.48
C LEU A 163 2.92 11.88 0.68
N SER A 164 3.09 13.16 1.01
CA SER A 164 2.32 13.84 2.05
C SER A 164 1.15 14.62 1.41
N PRO A 165 -0.10 14.27 1.73
CA PRO A 165 -1.32 14.85 1.11
C PRO A 165 -1.50 16.36 1.31
N GLY A 166 -0.87 16.91 2.35
CA GLY A 166 -0.93 18.34 2.69
C GLY A 166 0.23 19.17 2.15
N ASN A 167 1.16 18.57 1.39
CA ASN A 167 2.39 19.23 0.97
C ASN A 167 2.30 19.63 -0.51
N THR A 168 2.74 20.84 -0.86
CA THR A 168 2.78 21.32 -2.26
C THR A 168 3.92 20.69 -3.08
N GLN A 169 4.40 19.53 -2.67
CA GLN A 169 5.55 18.88 -3.27
C GLN A 169 5.19 18.30 -4.63
N THR A 170 5.99 18.58 -5.64
CA THR A 170 5.80 17.98 -6.97
C THR A 170 6.29 16.53 -7.00
N LEU A 171 5.76 15.70 -7.91
CA LEU A 171 6.25 14.33 -8.11
C LEU A 171 7.76 14.30 -8.43
N THR A 172 8.25 15.27 -9.20
CA THR A 172 9.69 15.39 -9.51
C THR A 172 10.53 15.68 -8.27
N GLU A 173 10.06 16.55 -7.38
CA GLU A 173 10.76 16.83 -6.11
C GLU A 173 10.76 15.64 -5.17
N LEU A 174 9.68 14.85 -5.16
CA LEU A 174 9.64 13.59 -4.42
C LEU A 174 10.66 12.61 -4.97
N GLU A 175 10.65 12.39 -6.29
CA GLU A 175 11.55 11.47 -6.96
C GLU A 175 13.02 11.83 -6.68
N LEU A 176 13.38 13.12 -6.79
CA LEU A 176 14.73 13.58 -6.47
C LEU A 176 15.13 13.30 -5.01
N LYS A 177 14.25 13.57 -4.05
CA LYS A 177 14.53 13.25 -2.64
C LYS A 177 14.65 11.74 -2.43
N TRP A 178 13.82 10.95 -3.11
CA TRP A 178 13.81 9.50 -2.98
C TRP A 178 15.10 8.89 -3.56
N GLN A 179 15.55 9.35 -4.72
CA GLN A 179 16.84 8.95 -5.31
C GLN A 179 17.99 9.30 -4.38
N HIS A 180 18.00 10.51 -3.81
CA HIS A 180 19.04 10.90 -2.86
C HIS A 180 19.06 10.04 -1.58
N TRP A 181 17.88 9.76 -1.03
CA TRP A 181 17.72 8.87 0.12
C TRP A 181 18.21 7.45 -0.20
N ARG A 182 17.90 6.94 -1.40
CA ARG A 182 18.35 5.64 -1.86
C ARG A 182 19.88 5.59 -2.00
N GLU A 183 20.50 6.62 -2.59
CA GLU A 183 21.96 6.75 -2.66
C GLU A 183 22.62 6.75 -1.27
N GLU A 184 21.98 7.36 -0.27
CA GLU A 184 22.45 7.34 1.11
C GLU A 184 22.40 5.93 1.71
N CYS A 185 21.31 5.20 1.50
CA CYS A 185 21.19 3.80 1.90
C CYS A 185 22.26 2.92 1.21
N GLU A 186 22.47 3.09 -0.09
CA GLU A 186 23.50 2.36 -0.85
C GLU A 186 24.91 2.65 -0.32
N ARG A 187 25.21 3.91 0.01
CA ARG A 187 26.51 4.32 0.57
C ARG A 187 26.80 3.60 1.89
N HIS A 188 25.81 3.49 2.78
CA HIS A 188 26.00 2.78 4.04
C HIS A 188 26.35 1.30 3.86
N LEU A 189 25.78 0.63 2.84
CA LEU A 189 26.15 -0.75 2.50
C LEU A 189 27.56 -0.83 1.89
N GLN A 190 27.91 0.09 0.98
CA GLN A 190 29.26 0.16 0.38
C GLN A 190 30.34 0.37 1.43
N ASP A 191 30.09 1.25 2.41
CA ASP A 191 30.98 1.52 3.53
C ASP A 191 31.00 0.40 4.58
N SER A 192 30.26 -0.70 4.37
CA SER A 192 30.15 -1.82 5.29
C SER A 192 29.68 -1.40 6.69
N THR A 193 28.85 -0.36 6.77
CA THR A 193 28.35 0.23 8.03
C THR A 193 27.67 -0.83 8.91
N PHE A 194 26.97 -1.79 8.29
CA PHE A 194 26.18 -2.82 8.96
C PHE A 194 26.87 -4.19 9.04
N ALA A 195 28.14 -4.33 8.65
CA ALA A 195 28.81 -5.64 8.52
C ALA A 195 28.85 -6.45 9.84
N ALA A 196 28.78 -5.79 11.00
CA ALA A 196 28.73 -6.46 12.30
C ALA A 196 27.34 -7.01 12.67
N SER A 197 26.29 -6.69 11.90
CA SER A 197 24.93 -7.16 12.12
C SER A 197 24.24 -7.51 10.79
N PRO A 198 24.23 -8.80 10.40
CA PRO A 198 23.57 -9.26 9.18
C PRO A 198 22.08 -8.88 9.13
N ARG A 199 21.42 -8.78 10.29
CA ARG A 199 20.00 -8.41 10.39
C ARG A 199 19.77 -6.95 9.99
N LEU A 200 20.63 -6.03 10.45
CA LEU A 200 20.54 -4.61 10.08
C LEU A 200 20.93 -4.40 8.61
N GLU A 201 21.92 -5.15 8.13
CA GLU A 201 22.29 -5.15 6.71
C GLU A 201 21.13 -5.61 5.82
N ALA A 202 20.44 -6.70 6.20
CA ALA A 202 19.26 -7.20 5.50
C ALA A 202 18.12 -6.16 5.46
N LEU A 203 17.84 -5.48 6.58
CA LEU A 203 16.83 -4.40 6.59
C LEU A 203 17.19 -3.26 5.65
N CYS A 204 18.46 -2.88 5.56
CA CYS A 204 18.92 -1.85 4.61
C CYS A 204 18.77 -2.31 3.15
N LYS A 205 19.10 -3.58 2.84
CA LYS A 205 18.87 -4.18 1.51
C LYS A 205 17.38 -4.23 1.14
N ILE A 206 16.51 -4.55 2.10
CA ILE A 206 15.05 -4.49 1.91
C ILE A 206 14.60 -3.07 1.56
N MET A 207 15.09 -2.05 2.29
CA MET A 207 14.77 -0.64 2.02
C MET A 207 15.30 -0.14 0.65
N LEU A 208 16.26 -0.83 0.05
CA LEU A 208 16.75 -0.59 -1.31
C LEU A 208 15.99 -1.38 -2.38
N GLY A 209 15.01 -2.19 -1.98
CA GLY A 209 14.23 -3.02 -2.89
C GLY A 209 15.01 -4.20 -3.47
N ASP A 210 16.03 -4.70 -2.75
CA ASP A 210 16.79 -5.88 -3.19
C ASP A 210 15.88 -7.12 -3.25
N GLU A 211 15.56 -7.54 -4.47
CA GLU A 211 14.58 -8.59 -4.74
C GLU A 211 14.97 -9.93 -4.10
N ALA A 212 16.27 -10.26 -4.09
CA ALA A 212 16.77 -11.48 -3.47
C ALA A 212 16.52 -11.48 -1.96
N THR A 213 16.90 -10.40 -1.26
CA THR A 213 16.68 -10.26 0.19
C THR A 213 15.18 -10.21 0.54
N LEU A 214 14.35 -9.60 -0.30
CA LEU A 214 12.89 -9.62 -0.11
C LEU A 214 12.33 -11.06 -0.21
N LEU A 215 12.80 -11.84 -1.18
CA LEU A 215 12.38 -13.24 -1.38
C LEU A 215 12.92 -14.19 -0.29
N GLU A 216 14.05 -13.88 0.33
CA GLU A 216 14.51 -14.60 1.54
C GLU A 216 13.49 -14.50 2.69
N HIS A 217 12.68 -13.44 2.72
CA HIS A 217 11.64 -13.19 3.71
C HIS A 217 10.23 -13.50 3.19
N LYS A 218 10.11 -14.36 2.17
CA LYS A 218 8.84 -14.76 1.52
C LYS A 218 7.77 -15.21 2.52
N GLU A 219 8.15 -15.94 3.56
CA GLU A 219 7.22 -16.42 4.60
C GLU A 219 6.54 -15.27 5.37
N LEU A 220 7.24 -14.14 5.53
CA LEU A 220 6.72 -12.95 6.20
C LEU A 220 5.83 -12.09 5.30
N LEU A 221 5.99 -12.22 3.97
CA LEU A 221 5.19 -11.49 2.99
C LEU A 221 3.79 -12.10 2.79
N SER A 222 3.53 -13.32 3.28
CA SER A 222 2.26 -14.06 3.17
C SER A 222 1.84 -14.44 1.73
N ASN A 223 1.97 -13.53 0.76
CA ASN A 223 1.51 -13.67 -0.63
C ASN A 223 2.29 -12.75 -1.59
N TRP A 224 2.07 -12.92 -2.90
CA TRP A 224 2.82 -12.21 -3.95
C TRP A 224 2.46 -10.73 -4.09
N TYR A 225 1.25 -10.34 -3.70
CA TYR A 225 0.82 -8.94 -3.81
C TYR A 225 1.40 -8.07 -2.69
N HIS A 226 1.64 -8.62 -1.49
CA HIS A 226 2.47 -7.96 -0.48
C HIS A 226 3.89 -7.76 -1.01
N PHE A 227 4.49 -8.79 -1.62
CA PHE A 227 5.80 -8.67 -2.27
C PHE A 227 5.82 -7.58 -3.34
N LEU A 228 4.82 -7.53 -4.24
CA LEU A 228 4.68 -6.48 -5.25
C LEU A 228 4.68 -5.09 -4.61
N VAL A 229 3.86 -4.89 -3.58
CA VAL A 229 3.70 -3.59 -2.94
C VAL A 229 4.98 -3.15 -2.22
N THR A 230 5.62 -4.05 -1.47
CA THR A 230 6.92 -3.79 -0.84
C THR A 230 8.00 -3.47 -1.87
N ARG A 231 8.02 -4.24 -2.98
CA ARG A 231 8.95 -4.01 -4.09
C ARG A 231 8.74 -2.62 -4.67
N LEU A 232 7.51 -2.21 -4.97
CA LEU A 232 7.22 -0.88 -5.52
C LEU A 232 7.57 0.24 -4.54
N LEU A 233 7.27 0.07 -3.25
CA LEU A 233 7.61 1.04 -2.21
C LEU A 233 9.12 1.37 -2.19
N TYR A 234 9.97 0.35 -2.34
CA TYR A 234 11.42 0.48 -2.21
C TYR A 234 12.21 0.51 -3.53
N SER A 235 11.57 0.29 -4.67
CA SER A 235 12.24 0.35 -5.98
C SER A 235 11.67 1.42 -6.92
N ASN A 236 10.36 1.70 -6.87
CA ASN A 236 9.69 2.61 -7.79
C ASN A 236 8.37 3.17 -7.21
N PRO A 237 8.43 4.11 -6.26
CA PRO A 237 7.25 4.63 -5.57
C PRO A 237 6.36 5.53 -6.46
N THR A 238 6.84 5.92 -7.64
CA THR A 238 6.13 6.76 -8.61
C THR A 238 5.70 5.98 -9.86
N VAL A 239 5.66 4.64 -9.76
CA VAL A 239 5.25 3.75 -10.86
C VAL A 239 3.96 4.24 -11.52
N LYS A 240 3.99 4.32 -12.85
CA LYS A 240 2.81 4.74 -13.59
C LYS A 240 1.80 3.59 -13.61
N PRO A 241 0.48 3.89 -13.54
CA PRO A 241 -0.53 2.83 -13.56
C PRO A 241 -0.40 1.91 -14.79
N ILE A 242 -0.09 2.47 -15.97
CA ILE A 242 0.12 1.70 -17.20
C ILE A 242 1.24 0.66 -17.11
N ASP A 243 2.24 0.88 -16.24
CA ASP A 243 3.40 0.01 -16.10
C ASP A 243 3.20 -1.03 -14.99
N LEU A 244 2.14 -0.90 -14.17
CA LEU A 244 1.93 -1.70 -12.96
C LEU A 244 1.78 -3.20 -13.27
N HIS A 245 1.11 -3.55 -14.37
CA HIS A 245 0.95 -4.95 -14.77
C HIS A 245 2.29 -5.67 -14.99
N PHE A 246 3.31 -4.99 -15.52
CA PHE A 246 4.64 -5.58 -15.69
C PHE A 246 5.28 -5.94 -14.34
N TYR A 247 5.15 -5.06 -13.34
CA TYR A 247 5.64 -5.32 -11.99
C TYR A 247 4.81 -6.42 -11.32
N ALA A 248 3.49 -6.45 -11.51
CA ALA A 248 2.61 -7.45 -10.95
C ALA A 248 2.94 -8.86 -11.47
N GLN A 249 3.01 -9.03 -12.80
CA GLN A 249 3.37 -10.31 -13.42
C GLN A 249 4.75 -10.77 -12.98
N SER A 250 5.73 -9.88 -13.03
CA SER A 250 7.10 -10.17 -12.59
C SER A 250 7.16 -10.57 -11.11
N SER A 251 6.33 -9.96 -10.25
CA SER A 251 6.28 -10.28 -8.83
C SER A 251 5.57 -11.61 -8.57
N LEU A 252 4.51 -11.92 -9.31
CA LEU A 252 3.82 -13.20 -9.28
C LEU A 252 4.77 -14.35 -9.68
N ASP A 253 5.51 -14.19 -10.78
CA ASP A 253 6.44 -15.19 -11.30
C ASP A 253 7.57 -15.48 -10.30
N MET A 254 8.18 -14.42 -9.74
CA MET A 254 9.21 -14.56 -8.71
C MET A 254 8.69 -15.22 -7.44
N PHE A 255 7.49 -14.83 -7.00
CA PHE A 255 6.94 -15.29 -5.73
C PHE A 255 6.42 -16.72 -5.82
N LEU A 256 5.72 -17.11 -6.90
CA LEU A 256 5.17 -18.47 -7.05
C LEU A 256 6.20 -19.47 -7.61
N GLY A 257 7.32 -19.00 -8.16
CA GLY A 257 8.38 -19.86 -8.67
C GLY A 257 7.97 -20.78 -9.82
N GLY A 258 6.82 -20.50 -10.46
CA GLY A 258 6.24 -21.31 -11.54
C GLY A 258 5.64 -22.67 -11.13
N GLU A 259 5.67 -23.05 -9.85
CA GLU A 259 5.20 -24.37 -9.38
C GLU A 259 3.75 -24.37 -8.89
N SER A 260 3.21 -23.20 -8.50
CA SER A 260 1.84 -23.05 -7.99
C SER A 260 0.95 -22.38 -9.04
N SER A 261 -0.24 -22.94 -9.28
CA SER A 261 -1.24 -22.29 -10.14
C SER A 261 -1.82 -21.06 -9.44
N PRO A 262 -1.98 -19.92 -10.13
CA PRO A 262 -2.61 -18.72 -9.56
C PRO A 262 -4.00 -19.03 -9.00
N GLU A 263 -4.30 -18.47 -7.84
CA GLU A 263 -5.63 -18.54 -7.25
C GLU A 263 -6.63 -17.69 -8.04
N PRO A 264 -7.95 -17.91 -7.90
CA PRO A 264 -8.93 -17.11 -8.62
C PRO A 264 -8.84 -15.61 -8.32
N LEU A 265 -8.44 -15.24 -7.10
CA LEU A 265 -8.18 -13.85 -6.73
C LEU A 265 -6.97 -13.26 -7.47
N ASP A 266 -5.93 -14.06 -7.72
CA ASP A 266 -4.75 -13.61 -8.45
C ASP A 266 -5.10 -13.22 -9.88
N ASN A 267 -5.97 -14.00 -10.54
CA ASN A 267 -6.44 -13.69 -11.89
C ASN A 267 -7.26 -12.38 -11.94
N ILE A 268 -8.05 -12.11 -10.91
CA ILE A 268 -8.80 -10.85 -10.78
C ILE A 268 -7.84 -9.67 -10.60
N LEU A 269 -6.86 -9.80 -9.71
CA LEU A 269 -5.86 -8.76 -9.45
C LEU A 269 -5.01 -8.49 -10.70
N MET A 270 -4.57 -9.53 -11.41
CA MET A 270 -3.82 -9.40 -12.65
C MET A 270 -4.63 -8.67 -13.73
N ALA A 271 -5.89 -9.06 -13.94
CA ALA A 271 -6.77 -8.37 -14.88
C ALA A 271 -7.01 -6.91 -14.47
N ALA A 272 -7.12 -6.61 -13.17
CA ALA A 272 -7.25 -5.25 -12.67
C ALA A 272 -5.99 -4.41 -12.95
N PHE A 273 -4.79 -4.98 -12.77
CA PHE A 273 -3.52 -4.30 -13.07
C PHE A 273 -3.31 -4.08 -14.58
N GLU A 274 -3.87 -4.94 -15.43
CA GLU A 274 -3.88 -4.80 -16.89
C GLU A 274 -5.00 -3.88 -17.40
N PHE A 275 -5.85 -3.36 -16.52
CA PHE A 275 -7.03 -2.59 -16.88
C PHE A 275 -8.03 -3.38 -17.75
N ASP A 276 -7.98 -4.72 -17.73
CA ASP A 276 -8.93 -5.61 -18.41
C ASP A 276 -10.18 -5.86 -17.54
N ILE A 277 -11.06 -4.88 -17.61
CA ILE A 277 -12.32 -4.84 -16.87
C ILE A 277 -13.26 -5.98 -17.27
N HIS A 278 -13.25 -6.37 -18.55
CA HIS A 278 -14.11 -7.45 -19.02
C HIS A 278 -13.73 -8.78 -18.35
N GLN A 279 -12.42 -9.01 -18.19
CA GLN A 279 -11.90 -10.19 -17.51
C GLN A 279 -12.13 -10.10 -15.99
N VAL A 280 -11.97 -8.93 -15.34
CA VAL A 280 -12.34 -8.72 -13.93
C VAL A 280 -13.81 -9.07 -13.66
N ILE A 281 -14.74 -8.51 -14.45
CA ILE A 281 -16.19 -8.75 -14.28
C ILE A 281 -16.52 -10.23 -14.48
N LYS A 282 -15.90 -10.88 -15.48
CA LYS A 282 -16.13 -12.29 -15.78
C LYS A 282 -15.72 -13.19 -14.61
N GLU A 283 -14.59 -12.92 -13.97
CA GLU A 283 -14.09 -13.71 -12.83
C GLU A 283 -14.89 -13.44 -11.53
N CYS A 284 -15.51 -12.27 -11.39
CA CYS A 284 -16.35 -11.90 -10.24
C CYS A 284 -17.81 -12.40 -10.31
N ARG A 285 -18.28 -12.96 -11.45
CA ARG A 285 -19.70 -13.34 -11.62
C ARG A 285 -20.14 -14.49 -10.69
N PRO A 286 -21.40 -14.47 -10.18
CA PRO A 286 -21.93 -15.53 -9.33
C PRO A 286 -22.00 -16.88 -10.05
N GLY A 287 -21.22 -17.86 -9.58
CA GLY A 287 -21.09 -19.20 -10.17
C GLY A 287 -19.65 -19.63 -10.42
N SER A 288 -18.72 -18.68 -10.50
CA SER A 288 -17.28 -18.92 -10.36
C SER A 288 -16.93 -19.08 -8.87
N ARG A 289 -15.95 -19.91 -8.52
CA ARG A 289 -15.58 -20.24 -7.12
C ARG A 289 -15.11 -19.04 -6.26
N CYS A 290 -15.15 -17.81 -6.80
CA CYS A 290 -14.51 -16.59 -6.30
C CYS A 290 -15.27 -15.83 -5.21
N LEU A 291 -16.53 -16.14 -4.91
CA LEU A 291 -17.32 -15.36 -3.93
C LEU A 291 -17.12 -15.77 -2.47
N HIS A 292 -16.56 -16.95 -2.20
CA HIS A 292 -16.30 -17.37 -0.82
C HIS A 292 -15.14 -16.59 -0.14
N PRO A 293 -14.02 -16.27 -0.82
CA PRO A 293 -12.94 -15.47 -0.22
C PRO A 293 -13.30 -13.99 -0.01
N LEU A 294 -14.09 -13.38 -0.92
CA LEU A 294 -14.50 -11.97 -0.80
C LEU A 294 -15.42 -11.70 0.41
N SER A 295 -16.11 -12.73 0.93
CA SER A 295 -16.93 -12.61 2.14
C SER A 295 -16.12 -12.42 3.43
N HIS A 296 -14.82 -12.74 3.40
CA HIS A 296 -13.91 -12.46 4.52
C HIS A 296 -13.34 -11.03 4.48
N LEU A 297 -13.45 -10.31 3.35
CA LEU A 297 -13.04 -8.91 3.21
C LEU A 297 -14.04 -7.92 3.81
N THR A 298 -15.28 -8.34 4.03
CA THR A 298 -16.38 -7.49 4.52
C THR A 298 -16.70 -7.69 6.00
N SER A 299 -16.04 -8.65 6.67
CA SER A 299 -16.30 -8.98 8.07
C SER A 299 -15.07 -8.73 8.95
N SER A 300 -14.79 -7.44 9.22
CA SER A 300 -14.24 -6.91 10.49
C SER A 300 -14.31 -5.37 10.53
#